data_AF-A0A7K2SIR3-F1
#
_entry.id   AF-A0A7K2SIR3-F1
#
_cell.length_a   1.000
_cell.length_b   1.000
_cell.length_c   1.000
_cell.angle_alpha   90.00
_cell.angle_beta   90.00
_cell.angle_gamma   90.00
#
_symmetry.space_group_name_H-M   'P 1'
#
loop_
_entity.id
_entity.type
_entity.pdbx_description
1 polymer ?
#
loop_
_entity_poly.entity_id
_entity_poly.type
_entity_poly.pdbx_seq_one_letter_code
_entity_poly.pdbx_strand_id
1 'polypeptide(L)'
;MPPPWPERSPEPRPVSDRFCLQGILFVLDTDMAWQLLPLEPEFGSGQTCWRRPDRWQKAGGFDRLHQVLLADLNADGELDWSRTCGDGSHIRATEQS
;
A
#
# COMPACT_ATOMS: atom_id res chain seq x y z
N MET A 1 1.34 -4.63 10.50
CA MET A 1 2.22 -3.46 10.71
C MET A 1 3.61 -3.87 10.28
N PRO A 2 4.35 -3.09 9.47
CA PRO A 2 5.73 -3.44 9.13
C PRO A 2 6.57 -3.63 10.40
N PRO A 3 7.60 -4.49 10.37
CA PRO A 3 8.45 -4.65 11.53
C PRO A 3 9.04 -3.30 11.94
N PRO A 4 9.16 -3.01 13.25
CA PRO A 4 9.83 -1.81 13.71
C PRO A 4 11.25 -1.78 13.14
N TRP A 5 11.78 -0.57 12.94
CA TRP A 5 13.17 -0.42 12.53
C TRP A 5 14.08 -1.06 13.58
N PRO A 6 15.20 -1.70 13.18
CA PRO A 6 16.15 -2.23 14.14
C PRO A 6 16.59 -1.11 15.08
N GLU A 7 16.70 -1.45 16.35
CA GLU A 7 17.01 -0.54 17.46
C GLU A 7 18.35 0.20 17.24
N ARG A 8 19.28 -0.46 16.52
CA ARG A 8 20.42 0.16 15.85
C ARG A 8 20.12 0.33 14.37
N SER A 9 19.44 1.41 14.02
CA SER A 9 19.36 1.85 12.63
C SER A 9 20.68 2.54 12.26
N PRO A 10 21.27 2.29 11.08
CA PRO A 10 22.40 3.07 10.63
C PRO A 10 21.97 4.54 10.56
N GLU A 11 22.78 5.45 11.11
CA GLU A 11 22.52 6.87 10.92
C GLU A 11 22.59 7.19 9.41
N PRO A 12 21.59 7.91 8.87
CA PRO A 12 20.52 8.61 9.58
C PRO A 12 19.30 7.75 9.95
N ARG A 13 18.62 8.12 11.06
CA ARG A 13 17.38 7.44 11.52
C ARG A 13 16.31 7.40 10.41
N PRO A 14 15.58 6.29 10.27
CA PRO A 14 14.50 6.16 9.29
C PRO A 14 13.35 7.15 9.57
N VAL A 15 12.77 7.72 8.50
CA VAL A 15 11.56 8.56 8.57
C VAL A 15 10.39 7.75 9.15
N SER A 16 9.50 8.39 9.92
CA SER A 16 8.32 7.73 10.49
C SER A 16 7.37 7.21 9.41
N ASP A 17 6.67 6.11 9.66
CA ASP A 17 5.69 5.56 8.71
C ASP A 17 4.51 6.53 8.47
N ARG A 18 4.17 7.34 9.48
CA ARG A 18 3.14 8.39 9.37
C ARG A 18 3.53 9.46 8.36
N PHE A 19 4.76 9.95 8.40
CA PHE A 19 5.25 10.97 7.45
C PHE A 19 5.40 10.41 6.03
N CYS A 20 5.84 9.14 5.90
CA CYS A 20 5.83 8.47 4.59
C CYS A 20 4.41 8.32 4.04
N LEU A 21 3.43 7.95 4.86
CA LEU A 21 2.03 7.85 4.44
C LEU A 21 1.50 9.20 3.96
N GLN A 22 1.78 10.27 4.70
CA GLN A 22 1.35 11.63 4.33
C GLN A 22 1.92 12.04 2.97
N GLY A 23 3.21 11.78 2.71
CA GLY A 23 3.85 12.09 1.43
C GLY A 23 3.30 11.26 0.26
N ILE A 24 2.96 9.98 0.50
CA ILE A 24 2.31 9.13 -0.50
C ILE A 24 0.92 9.68 -0.85
N LEU A 25 0.11 10.02 0.16
CA LEU A 25 -1.22 10.58 -0.06
C LEU A 25 -1.17 11.91 -0.81
N PHE A 26 -0.22 12.78 -0.47
CA PHE A 26 -0.03 14.05 -1.17
C PHE A 26 0.30 13.85 -2.66
N VAL A 27 1.22 12.94 -3.00
CA VAL A 27 1.54 12.60 -4.40
C VAL A 27 0.33 12.04 -5.13
N LEU A 28 -0.44 11.15 -4.51
CA LEU A 28 -1.63 10.55 -5.11
C LEU A 28 -2.76 11.56 -5.33
N ASP A 29 -2.93 12.51 -4.40
CA ASP A 29 -3.96 13.55 -4.49
C ASP A 29 -3.63 14.61 -5.57
N THR A 30 -2.35 14.95 -5.70
CA THR A 30 -1.87 16.02 -6.59
C THR A 30 -1.37 15.54 -7.95
N ASP A 31 -1.25 14.22 -8.13
CA ASP A 31 -0.63 13.56 -9.29
C ASP A 31 0.81 14.05 -9.60
N MET A 32 1.52 14.56 -8.58
CA MET A 32 2.87 15.07 -8.74
C MET A 32 3.92 13.95 -8.79
N ALA A 33 4.98 14.18 -9.57
CA ALA A 33 6.14 13.28 -9.54
C ALA A 33 6.79 13.26 -8.13
N TRP A 34 7.25 12.08 -7.70
CA TRP A 34 7.90 11.89 -6.39
C TRP A 34 9.07 12.86 -6.14
N GLN A 35 9.80 13.26 -7.18
CA GLN A 35 10.93 14.20 -7.09
C GLN A 35 10.50 15.63 -6.75
N LEU A 36 9.22 15.96 -6.98
CA LEU A 36 8.62 17.26 -6.70
C LEU A 36 7.90 17.29 -5.34
N LEU A 37 7.91 16.18 -4.59
CA LEU A 37 7.37 16.16 -3.24
C LEU A 37 8.10 17.22 -2.41
N PRO A 38 7.38 18.19 -1.79
CA PRO A 38 7.98 19.19 -0.93
C PRO A 38 8.83 18.51 0.15
N LEU A 39 10.05 19.00 0.35
CA LEU A 39 10.93 18.52 1.42
C LEU A 39 10.55 19.15 2.77
N GLU A 40 9.26 19.20 3.06
CA GLU A 40 8.73 19.75 4.31
C GLU A 40 9.05 18.79 5.46
N PRO A 41 9.24 19.28 6.70
CA PRO A 41 9.60 18.44 7.85
C PRO A 41 8.56 17.34 8.16
N GLU A 42 7.33 17.46 7.66
CA GLU A 42 6.28 16.45 7.79
C GLU A 42 6.37 15.33 6.74
N PHE A 43 7.29 15.42 5.78
CA PHE A 43 7.48 14.42 4.72
C PHE A 43 8.88 13.78 4.78
N GLY A 44 8.95 12.50 4.43
CA GLY A 44 10.22 11.91 4.00
C GLY A 44 10.57 12.40 2.60
N SER A 45 11.83 12.22 2.17
CA SER A 45 12.16 12.45 0.75
C SER A 45 11.22 11.63 -0.15
N GLY A 46 10.91 12.15 -1.34
CA GLY A 46 10.04 11.44 -2.30
C GLY A 46 10.49 10.00 -2.57
N GLN A 47 11.80 9.76 -2.61
CA GLN A 47 12.35 8.40 -2.73
C GLN A 47 12.09 7.51 -1.50
N THR A 48 12.16 8.08 -0.30
CA THR A 48 11.81 7.36 0.95
C THR A 48 10.33 6.99 0.96
N CYS A 49 9.46 7.90 0.53
CA CYS A 49 8.03 7.67 0.40
C CYS A 49 7.72 6.60 -0.66
N TRP A 50 8.33 6.70 -1.85
CA TRP A 50 8.12 5.73 -2.94
C TRP A 50 8.56 4.30 -2.59
N ARG A 51 9.63 4.13 -1.82
CA ARG A 51 10.10 2.81 -1.38
C ARG A 51 9.24 2.21 -0.26
N ARG A 52 8.40 3.01 0.39
CA ARG A 52 7.69 2.59 1.59
C ARG A 52 6.51 1.63 1.31
N PRO A 53 5.70 1.80 0.25
CA PRO A 53 4.69 0.84 -0.14
C PRO A 53 5.24 -0.58 -0.36
N ASP A 54 6.38 -0.74 -1.05
CA ASP A 54 7.01 -2.05 -1.25
C ASP A 54 7.40 -2.72 0.08
N ARG A 55 7.93 -1.96 1.04
CA ARG A 55 8.23 -2.46 2.39
C ARG A 55 6.96 -2.90 3.12
N TRP A 56 5.87 -2.13 3.01
CA TRP A 56 4.59 -2.49 3.62
C TRP A 56 3.98 -3.72 2.97
N GLN A 57 4.05 -3.85 1.65
CA GLN A 57 3.59 -5.01 0.90
C GLN A 57 4.34 -6.27 1.35
N LYS A 58 5.67 -6.23 1.41
CA LYS A 58 6.49 -7.35 1.90
C LYS A 58 6.21 -7.74 3.34
N ALA A 59 5.69 -6.81 4.14
CA ALA A 59 5.27 -7.06 5.51
C ALA A 59 3.78 -7.45 5.65
N GLY A 60 3.06 -7.68 4.54
CA GLY A 60 1.65 -8.04 4.54
C GLY A 60 0.72 -6.91 5.00
N GLY A 61 1.17 -5.65 4.90
CA GLY A 61 0.39 -4.49 5.33
C GLY A 61 -0.92 -4.34 4.56
N PHE A 62 -0.87 -4.51 3.24
CA PHE A 62 -2.05 -4.46 2.38
C PHE A 62 -2.96 -5.67 2.58
N ASP A 63 -2.39 -6.87 2.74
CA ASP A 63 -3.17 -8.07 3.04
C ASP A 63 -3.97 -7.88 4.34
N ARG A 64 -3.34 -7.32 5.38
CA ARG A 64 -4.02 -7.05 6.64
C ARG A 64 -5.12 -6.00 6.49
N LEU A 65 -4.87 -4.92 5.75
CA LEU A 65 -5.87 -3.89 5.49
C LEU A 65 -7.08 -4.47 4.75
N HIS A 66 -6.82 -5.25 3.71
CA HIS A 66 -7.85 -5.91 2.92
C HIS A 66 -8.70 -6.87 3.78
N GLN A 67 -8.07 -7.63 4.67
CA GLN A 67 -8.78 -8.52 5.59
C GLN A 67 -9.67 -7.76 6.59
N VAL A 68 -9.23 -6.60 7.09
CA VAL A 68 -10.06 -5.76 7.96
C VAL A 68 -11.25 -5.21 7.19
N LEU A 69 -11.03 -4.66 6.00
CA LEU A 69 -12.10 -4.15 5.16
C LEU A 69 -13.11 -5.24 4.78
N LEU A 70 -12.63 -6.43 4.41
CA LEU A 70 -13.49 -7.58 4.13
C LEU A 70 -14.28 -8.02 5.36
N ALA A 71 -13.67 -8.00 6.56
CA ALA A 71 -14.36 -8.35 7.79
C ALA A 71 -15.45 -7.34 8.13
N ASP A 72 -15.19 -6.05 7.95
CA ASP A 72 -16.16 -4.97 8.19
C ASP A 72 -17.34 -5.07 7.20
N LEU A 73 -17.06 -5.21 5.90
CA LEU A 73 -18.09 -5.38 4.87
C LEU A 73 -18.91 -6.66 5.05
N ASN A 74 -18.29 -7.74 5.54
CA ASN A 74 -18.99 -8.97 5.92
C ASN A 74 -19.92 -8.78 7.12
N ALA A 75 -19.47 -8.03 8.13
CA ALA A 75 -20.26 -7.75 9.32
C ALA A 75 -21.49 -6.90 9.00
N ASP A 76 -21.35 -5.96 8.05
CA ASP A 76 -22.44 -5.10 7.57
C ASP A 76 -23.36 -5.79 6.55
N GLY A 77 -23.06 -7.04 6.16
CA GLY A 77 -23.88 -7.80 5.22
C GLY A 77 -23.91 -7.25 3.79
N GLU A 78 -22.99 -6.34 3.44
CA GLU A 78 -22.91 -5.73 2.10
C GLU A 78 -22.26 -6.66 1.06
N LEU A 79 -21.59 -7.74 1.51
CA LEU A 79 -21.02 -8.75 0.64
C LEU A 79 -22.07 -9.81 0.28
N ASP A 80 -22.74 -9.63 -0.85
CA ASP A 80 -23.54 -10.69 -1.49
C ASP A 80 -22.62 -11.75 -2.12
N TRP A 81 -22.23 -12.73 -1.31
CA TRP A 81 -21.42 -13.87 -1.72
C TRP A 81 -22.08 -14.76 -2.79
N SER A 82 -23.38 -14.59 -3.06
CA SER A 82 -24.06 -15.33 -4.13
C SER A 82 -23.70 -14.83 -5.54
N ARG A 83 -23.18 -13.60 -5.65
CA ARG A 83 -22.83 -12.95 -6.92
C ARG A 83 -21.35 -13.10 -7.30
N THR A 84 -20.46 -13.38 -6.33
CA THR A 84 -19.00 -13.26 -6.50
C THR A 84 -18.27 -14.58 -6.74
N CYS A 85 -18.96 -15.73 -6.72
CA CYS A 85 -18.35 -17.03 -7.01
C CYS A 85 -18.08 -17.31 -8.51
N GLY A 86 -18.24 -16.33 -9.41
CA GLY A 86 -18.19 -16.52 -10.86
C GLY A 86 -16.89 -16.16 -11.57
N ASP A 87 -16.10 -15.18 -11.11
CA ASP A 87 -15.08 -14.55 -11.97
C ASP A 87 -13.65 -15.06 -11.74
N GLY A 88 -13.51 -16.38 -11.66
CA GLY A 88 -12.23 -17.09 -11.60
C GLY A 88 -11.91 -17.87 -12.88
N SER A 89 -12.11 -17.32 -14.08
CA SER A 89 -11.70 -17.97 -15.33
C SER A 89 -11.50 -17.00 -16.49
N HIS A 90 -10.25 -16.64 -16.81
CA HIS A 90 -9.80 -16.04 -18.08
C HIS A 90 -8.26 -16.26 -18.12
N ILE A 91 -7.53 -16.77 -19.12
CA ILE A 91 -7.72 -17.31 -20.49
C ILE A 91 -6.52 -18.24 -20.77
N ARG A 92 -6.69 -19.30 -21.58
CA ARG A 92 -5.75 -19.59 -22.68
C ARG A 92 -6.54 -20.01 -23.92
N ALA A 93 -6.77 -19.06 -24.82
CA ALA A 93 -7.10 -19.33 -26.21
C ALA A 93 -5.78 -19.58 -26.93
N THR A 94 -5.57 -20.81 -27.41
CA THR A 94 -4.52 -21.11 -28.37
C THR A 94 -5.14 -21.05 -29.75
N GLU A 95 -4.86 -19.98 -30.50
CA GLU A 95 -5.12 -19.94 -31.94
C GLU A 95 -4.26 -21.02 -32.62
N GLN A 96 -4.94 -21.85 -33.41
CA GLN A 96 -4.35 -22.85 -34.29
C GLN A 96 -3.86 -22.13 -35.55
N SER A 97 -2.64 -22.46 -36.00
CA SER A 97 -2.19 -22.18 -37.36
C SER A 97 -1.33 -23.31 -37.88
#